data_AF-A0AB39JA86-F1
#
_entry.id   AF-A0AB39JA86-F1
#
_cell.length_a   1.000
_cell.length_b   1.000
_cell.length_c   1.000
_cell.angle_alpha   90.00
_cell.angle_beta   90.00
_cell.angle_gamma   90.00
#
_symmetry.space_group_name_H-M   'P 1'
#
loop_
_entity.id
_entity.type
_entity.pdbx_description
1 polymer ?
#
loop_
_entity_poly.entity_id
_entity_poly.type
_entity_poly.pdbx_seq_one_letter_code
_entity_poly.pdbx_strand_id
1 'polypeptide(L)'
;MSDFNAAKVRAQAVLGNANASQAQIDNANQQLAAAIAALTTDKQLVQNIINSLPTQPQYIQDEPEVKQALLDAKAVNDAANPSVEEVRSKADALAAAIGRAVASETARQDAATNSLRDARDKLNSPSLGRDEMPNIDMAVIERQINAIKDEAVRIRLLTDFNDIKTSLNTRQAQINARKPQPKQAKDTNRKPSASSLRLSDTGENIAVIAAIGAVAVFGGGVLFIVSRRRQDNI
;
A
#
# COMPACT_ATOMS: atom_id res chain seq x y z
N MET A 1 -31.41 23.19 23.08
CA MET A 1 -32.76 22.78 22.62
C MET A 1 -33.92 23.35 23.46
N SER A 2 -33.68 23.96 24.64
CA SER A 2 -34.74 24.48 25.52
C SER A 2 -35.43 25.74 25.00
N ASP A 3 -34.71 26.62 24.30
CA ASP A 3 -35.18 28.00 24.12
C ASP A 3 -36.22 28.13 23.00
N PHE A 4 -36.10 27.34 21.93
CA PHE A 4 -37.13 27.25 20.88
C PHE A 4 -38.44 26.67 21.41
N ASN A 5 -38.39 25.56 22.16
CA ASN A 5 -39.59 24.96 22.73
C ASN A 5 -40.27 25.89 23.75
N ALA A 6 -39.50 26.60 24.57
CA ALA A 6 -40.04 27.58 25.50
C ALA A 6 -40.67 28.79 24.78
N ALA A 7 -40.02 29.32 23.73
CA ALA A 7 -40.59 30.40 22.91
C ALA A 7 -41.87 29.96 22.18
N LYS A 8 -41.89 28.73 21.64
CA LYS A 8 -43.07 28.12 21.04
C LYS A 8 -44.25 28.04 22.03
N VAL A 9 -44.01 27.54 23.25
CA VAL A 9 -45.04 27.45 24.29
C VAL A 9 -45.58 28.83 24.67
N ARG A 10 -44.72 29.86 24.79
CA ARG A 10 -45.15 31.25 25.05
C ARG A 10 -46.01 31.81 23.93
N ALA A 11 -45.60 31.62 22.67
CA ALA A 11 -46.39 32.05 21.52
C ALA A 11 -47.76 31.35 21.47
N GLN A 12 -47.81 30.05 21.78
CA GLN A 12 -49.07 29.29 21.87
C GLN A 12 -49.99 29.80 22.98
N ALA A 13 -49.44 30.17 24.14
CA ALA A 13 -50.22 30.73 25.24
C ALA A 13 -50.83 32.11 24.91
N VAL A 14 -50.08 32.97 24.22
CA VAL A 14 -50.58 34.28 23.74
C VAL A 14 -51.65 34.08 22.67
N LEU A 15 -51.44 33.17 21.71
CA LEU A 15 -52.43 32.84 20.68
C LEU A 15 -53.74 32.30 21.26
N GLY A 16 -53.67 31.53 22.35
CA GLY A 16 -54.85 31.00 23.05
C GLY A 16 -55.55 32.00 23.97
N ASN A 17 -54.98 33.19 24.21
CA ASN A 17 -55.56 34.20 25.08
C ASN A 17 -56.36 35.23 24.25
N ALA A 18 -57.69 35.16 24.31
CA ALA A 18 -58.58 36.08 23.61
C ALA A 18 -58.42 37.56 24.01
N ASN A 19 -57.81 37.83 25.17
CA ASN A 19 -57.56 39.17 25.69
C ASN A 19 -56.08 39.58 25.58
N ALA A 20 -55.28 38.87 24.77
CA ALA A 20 -53.89 39.24 24.56
C ALA A 20 -53.77 40.65 23.98
N SER A 21 -52.92 41.49 24.57
CA SER A 21 -52.61 42.81 24.02
C SER A 21 -51.72 42.69 22.79
N GLN A 22 -51.76 43.70 21.92
CA GLN A 22 -50.84 43.76 20.77
C GLN A 22 -49.37 43.68 21.20
N ALA A 23 -49.01 44.33 22.31
CA ALA A 23 -47.66 44.26 22.86
C ALA A 23 -47.24 42.84 23.28
N GLN A 24 -48.17 42.03 23.80
CA GLN A 24 -47.90 40.62 24.13
C GLN A 24 -47.70 39.78 22.87
N ILE A 25 -48.48 40.02 21.82
CA ILE A 25 -48.34 39.37 20.51
C ILE A 25 -46.99 39.71 19.89
N ASP A 26 -46.63 41.00 19.86
CA ASP A 26 -45.37 41.47 19.28
C ASP A 26 -44.16 40.90 20.03
N ASN A 27 -44.21 40.87 21.36
CA ASN A 27 -43.14 40.30 22.18
C ASN A 27 -42.97 38.79 21.95
N ALA A 28 -44.07 38.03 21.92
CA ALA A 28 -44.02 36.59 21.66
C ALA A 28 -43.49 36.28 20.25
N ASN A 29 -43.88 37.06 19.24
CA ASN A 29 -43.37 36.95 17.88
C ASN A 29 -41.87 37.23 17.81
N GLN A 30 -41.38 38.29 18.45
CA GLN A 30 -39.95 38.61 18.51
C GLN A 30 -39.14 37.49 19.19
N GLN A 31 -39.65 36.95 20.31
CA GLN A 31 -39.00 35.83 21.01
C GLN A 31 -38.94 34.56 20.16
N LEU A 32 -40.03 34.23 19.44
CA LEU A 32 -40.05 33.07 18.56
C LEU A 32 -39.10 33.24 17.36
N ALA A 33 -39.09 34.42 16.73
CA ALA A 33 -38.19 34.73 15.63
C ALA A 33 -36.71 34.64 16.06
N ALA A 34 -36.37 35.20 17.24
CA ALA A 34 -35.03 35.08 17.81
C ALA A 34 -34.66 33.62 18.10
N ALA A 35 -35.59 32.84 18.64
CA ALA A 35 -35.34 31.42 18.93
C ALA A 35 -35.17 30.58 17.66
N ILE A 36 -35.90 30.90 16.57
CA ILE A 36 -35.71 30.28 15.25
C ILE A 36 -34.33 30.64 14.69
N ALA A 37 -33.95 31.91 14.75
CA ALA A 37 -32.64 32.38 14.26
C ALA A 37 -31.46 31.78 15.07
N ALA A 38 -31.69 31.41 16.32
CA ALA A 38 -30.71 30.75 17.18
C ALA A 38 -30.64 29.22 17.00
N LEU A 39 -31.50 28.61 16.17
CA LEU A 39 -31.40 27.19 15.86
C LEU A 39 -30.13 26.93 15.05
N THR A 40 -29.35 25.95 15.51
CA THR A 40 -28.13 25.50 14.85
C THR A 40 -28.27 24.06 14.37
N THR A 41 -27.59 23.76 13.28
CA THR A 41 -27.49 22.40 12.73
C THR A 41 -26.71 21.49 13.70
N ASP A 42 -27.20 20.28 13.89
CA ASP A 42 -26.49 19.24 14.64
C ASP A 42 -25.26 18.75 13.85
N LYS A 43 -24.09 18.84 14.48
CA LYS A 43 -22.79 18.47 13.90
C LYS A 43 -22.21 17.18 14.49
N GLN A 44 -22.94 16.46 15.34
CA GLN A 44 -22.43 15.26 16.01
C GLN A 44 -21.95 14.19 15.04
N LEU A 45 -22.65 14.00 13.92
CA LEU A 45 -22.27 13.02 12.90
C LEU A 45 -20.85 13.29 12.35
N VAL A 46 -20.58 14.50 11.88
CA VAL A 46 -19.26 14.85 11.32
C VAL A 46 -18.18 14.84 12.39
N GLN A 47 -18.49 15.28 13.61
CA GLN A 47 -17.57 15.25 14.75
C GLN A 47 -17.15 13.83 15.12
N ASN A 48 -18.09 12.88 15.15
CA ASN A 48 -17.79 11.48 15.45
C ASN A 48 -16.82 10.88 14.44
N ILE A 49 -16.98 11.17 13.14
CA ILE A 49 -16.06 10.67 12.11
C ILE A 49 -14.70 11.39 12.17
N ILE A 50 -14.66 12.70 12.41
CA ILE A 50 -13.39 13.41 12.62
C ILE A 50 -12.61 12.81 13.81
N ASN A 51 -13.31 12.52 14.90
CA ASN A 51 -12.71 11.97 16.12
C ASN A 51 -12.31 10.50 16.01
N SER A 52 -12.84 9.75 15.03
CA SER A 52 -12.45 8.36 14.80
C SER A 52 -11.15 8.25 13.99
N LEU A 53 -10.83 9.23 13.14
CA LEU A 53 -9.65 9.18 12.28
C LEU A 53 -8.32 9.03 13.04
N PRO A 54 -8.05 9.73 14.16
CA PRO A 54 -6.82 9.55 14.94
C PRO A 54 -6.61 8.14 15.50
N THR A 55 -7.68 7.33 15.57
CA THR A 55 -7.58 5.92 16.02
C THR A 55 -7.12 4.98 14.90
N GLN A 56 -7.11 5.45 13.65
CA GLN A 56 -6.60 4.69 12.51
C GLN A 56 -5.07 4.68 12.48
N PRO A 57 -4.44 3.67 11.87
CA PRO A 57 -2.99 3.68 11.63
C PRO A 57 -2.55 4.90 10.83
N GLN A 58 -1.33 5.38 11.10
CA GLN A 58 -0.80 6.59 10.45
C GLN A 58 -0.82 6.50 8.91
N TYR A 59 -0.54 5.33 8.34
CA TYR A 59 -0.59 5.12 6.89
C TYR A 59 -1.98 5.27 6.27
N ILE A 60 -3.06 5.13 7.06
CA ILE A 60 -4.44 5.44 6.64
C ILE A 60 -4.70 6.94 6.75
N GLN A 61 -4.27 7.55 7.85
CA GLN A 61 -4.39 9.00 8.07
C GLN A 61 -3.63 9.80 7.00
N ASP A 62 -2.54 9.23 6.49
CA ASP A 62 -1.68 9.88 5.50
C ASP A 62 -2.19 9.79 4.07
N GLU A 63 -3.24 9.01 3.81
CA GLU A 63 -3.82 8.87 2.46
C GLU A 63 -4.33 10.23 1.95
N PRO A 64 -4.00 10.61 0.69
CA PRO A 64 -4.39 11.91 0.14
C PRO A 64 -5.90 12.14 0.17
N GLU A 65 -6.70 11.12 -0.17
CA GLU A 65 -8.16 11.19 -0.13
C GLU A 65 -8.71 11.40 1.29
N VAL A 66 -8.07 10.77 2.28
CA VAL A 66 -8.46 10.89 3.69
C VAL A 66 -8.12 12.30 4.20
N LYS A 67 -6.95 12.83 3.86
CA LYS A 67 -6.53 14.20 4.21
C LYS A 67 -7.48 15.24 3.61
N GLN A 68 -7.83 15.09 2.34
CA GLN A 68 -8.75 16.01 1.69
C GLN A 68 -10.15 15.93 2.31
N ALA A 69 -10.67 14.72 2.53
CA ALA A 69 -11.99 14.55 3.14
C ALA A 69 -12.01 15.06 4.60
N LEU A 70 -10.91 14.94 5.34
CA LEU A 70 -10.77 15.50 6.69
C LEU A 70 -10.81 17.02 6.67
N LEU A 71 -10.11 17.64 5.73
CA LEU A 71 -10.11 19.10 5.55
C LEU A 71 -11.53 19.60 5.28
N ASP A 72 -12.24 18.97 4.36
CA ASP A 72 -13.62 19.30 4.02
C ASP A 72 -14.58 19.11 5.21
N ALA A 73 -14.43 18.01 5.96
CA ALA A 73 -15.22 17.72 7.14
C ALA A 73 -15.00 18.75 8.25
N LYS A 74 -13.73 19.17 8.46
CA LYS A 74 -13.38 20.23 9.41
C LYS A 74 -14.00 21.57 9.00
N ALA A 75 -13.94 21.93 7.72
CA ALA A 75 -14.55 23.17 7.23
C ALA A 75 -16.06 23.23 7.54
N VAL A 76 -16.78 22.13 7.34
CA VAL A 76 -18.21 22.03 7.72
C VAL A 76 -18.41 22.03 9.23
N ASN A 77 -17.54 21.38 10.00
CA ASN A 77 -17.61 21.40 11.46
C ASN A 77 -17.37 22.81 12.04
N ASP A 78 -16.51 23.61 11.40
CA ASP A 78 -16.13 24.95 11.86
C ASP A 78 -17.11 26.04 11.37
N ALA A 79 -17.93 25.73 10.37
CA ALA A 79 -19.00 26.62 9.91
C ALA A 79 -20.00 26.93 11.06
N ALA A 80 -20.43 28.19 11.12
CA ALA A 80 -21.31 28.69 12.17
C ALA A 80 -22.67 27.98 12.19
N ASN A 81 -23.27 27.76 11.01
CA ASN A 81 -24.52 27.03 10.85
C ASN A 81 -24.56 26.36 9.45
N PRO A 82 -23.81 25.26 9.24
CA PRO A 82 -23.84 24.55 7.95
C PRO A 82 -25.23 23.95 7.69
N SER A 83 -25.54 23.60 6.44
CA SER A 83 -26.76 22.83 6.17
C SER A 83 -26.65 21.39 6.69
N VAL A 84 -27.81 20.77 6.96
CA VAL A 84 -27.88 19.36 7.37
C VAL A 84 -27.29 18.46 6.30
N GLU A 85 -27.55 18.78 5.03
CA GLU A 85 -27.04 18.07 3.86
C GLU A 85 -25.51 18.14 3.77
N GLU A 86 -24.89 19.30 4.03
CA GLU A 86 -23.43 19.45 4.06
C GLU A 86 -22.80 18.63 5.19
N VAL A 87 -23.37 18.70 6.40
CA VAL A 87 -22.89 17.89 7.54
C VAL A 87 -22.91 16.40 7.19
N ARG A 88 -24.03 15.92 6.66
CA ARG A 88 -24.18 14.51 6.28
C ARG A 88 -23.21 14.12 5.16
N SER A 89 -23.19 14.90 4.07
CA SER A 89 -22.37 14.62 2.90
C SER A 89 -20.88 14.58 3.23
N LYS A 90 -20.38 15.52 4.04
CA LYS A 90 -18.95 15.53 4.42
C LYS A 90 -18.59 14.46 5.45
N ALA A 91 -19.50 14.11 6.36
CA ALA A 91 -19.30 12.97 7.23
C ALA A 91 -19.22 11.65 6.43
N ASP A 92 -20.15 11.43 5.51
CA ASP A 92 -20.18 10.25 4.65
C ASP A 92 -18.92 10.18 3.76
N ALA A 93 -18.48 11.32 3.21
CA ALA A 93 -17.27 11.39 2.39
C ALA A 93 -16.00 11.01 3.17
N LEU A 94 -15.83 11.51 4.39
CA LEU A 94 -14.70 11.14 5.25
C LEU A 94 -14.74 9.67 5.66
N ALA A 95 -15.91 9.16 6.07
CA ALA A 95 -16.08 7.75 6.40
C ALA A 95 -15.75 6.85 5.19
N ALA A 96 -16.20 7.21 4.00
CA ALA A 96 -15.91 6.48 2.77
C ALA A 96 -14.42 6.53 2.39
N ALA A 97 -13.75 7.67 2.57
CA ALA A 97 -12.31 7.78 2.30
C ALA A 97 -11.50 6.87 3.23
N ILE A 98 -11.83 6.85 4.53
CA ILE A 98 -11.21 5.94 5.51
C ILE A 98 -11.47 4.47 5.11
N GLY A 99 -12.71 4.13 4.78
CA GLY A 99 -13.07 2.77 4.36
C GLY A 99 -12.33 2.31 3.11
N ARG A 100 -12.19 3.17 2.10
CA ARG A 100 -11.41 2.87 0.87
C ARG A 100 -9.93 2.69 1.15
N ALA A 101 -9.36 3.51 2.02
CA ALA A 101 -7.97 3.41 2.43
C ALA A 101 -7.67 2.06 3.10
N VAL A 102 -8.53 1.65 4.05
CA VAL A 102 -8.42 0.36 4.74
C VAL A 102 -8.56 -0.79 3.76
N ALA A 103 -9.60 -0.79 2.93
CA ALA A 103 -9.83 -1.84 1.93
C ALA A 103 -8.67 -1.97 0.93
N SER A 104 -8.10 -0.84 0.51
CA SER A 104 -6.94 -0.83 -0.39
C SER A 104 -5.71 -1.44 0.27
N GLU A 105 -5.47 -1.16 1.56
CA GLU A 105 -4.37 -1.78 2.30
C GLU A 105 -4.57 -3.28 2.48
N THR A 106 -5.78 -3.71 2.84
CA THR A 106 -6.11 -5.15 2.91
C THR A 106 -5.85 -5.84 1.57
N ALA A 107 -6.29 -5.26 0.46
CA ALA A 107 -6.07 -5.83 -0.87
C ALA A 107 -4.58 -5.95 -1.23
N ARG A 108 -3.74 -4.99 -0.82
CA ARG A 108 -2.28 -5.06 -1.01
C ARG A 108 -1.67 -6.20 -0.21
N GLN A 109 -2.06 -6.36 1.05
CA GLN A 109 -1.58 -7.43 1.92
C GLN A 109 -2.01 -8.81 1.39
N ASP A 110 -3.27 -8.95 0.96
CA ASP A 110 -3.80 -10.19 0.38
C ASP A 110 -3.07 -10.55 -0.92
N ALA A 111 -2.85 -9.59 -1.81
CA ALA A 111 -2.14 -9.82 -3.06
C ALA A 111 -0.71 -10.34 -2.82
N ALA A 112 0.05 -9.69 -1.95
CA ALA A 112 1.41 -10.11 -1.61
C ALA A 112 1.43 -11.49 -0.93
N THR A 113 0.53 -11.71 0.03
CA THR A 113 0.43 -12.98 0.76
C THR A 113 0.07 -14.14 -0.17
N ASN A 114 -0.88 -13.94 -1.07
CA ASN A 114 -1.30 -14.94 -2.05
C ASN A 114 -0.17 -15.28 -3.03
N SER A 115 0.57 -14.28 -3.52
CA SER A 115 1.70 -14.53 -4.43
C SER A 115 2.86 -15.25 -3.72
N LEU A 116 3.13 -14.93 -2.45
CA LEU A 116 4.13 -15.67 -1.65
C LEU A 116 3.71 -17.12 -1.41
N ARG A 117 2.42 -17.35 -1.15
CA ARG A 117 1.87 -18.71 -1.01
C ARG A 117 2.00 -19.50 -2.31
N ASP A 118 1.57 -18.93 -3.44
CA ASP A 118 1.69 -19.57 -4.76
C ASP A 118 3.15 -19.88 -5.10
N ALA A 119 4.08 -18.96 -4.82
CA ALA A 119 5.51 -19.19 -5.00
C ALA A 119 6.03 -20.37 -4.16
N ARG A 120 5.60 -20.46 -2.89
CA ARG A 120 5.98 -21.56 -1.99
C ARG A 120 5.37 -22.89 -2.44
N ASP A 121 4.12 -22.90 -2.87
CA ASP A 121 3.44 -24.09 -3.38
C ASP A 121 4.11 -24.61 -4.66
N LYS A 122 4.45 -23.72 -5.59
CA LYS A 122 5.20 -24.08 -6.82
C LYS A 122 6.57 -24.64 -6.50
N LEU A 123 7.29 -24.05 -5.55
CA LEU A 123 8.62 -24.51 -5.15
C LEU A 123 8.59 -25.90 -4.50
N ASN A 124 7.54 -26.18 -3.72
CA ASN A 124 7.36 -27.44 -2.99
C ASN A 124 6.49 -28.45 -3.75
N SER A 125 6.08 -28.14 -4.98
CA SER A 125 5.17 -29.00 -5.73
C SER A 125 5.78 -30.38 -5.97
N PRO A 126 5.06 -31.48 -5.69
CA PRO A 126 5.55 -32.83 -5.95
C PRO A 126 5.69 -33.14 -7.46
N SER A 127 4.99 -32.37 -8.31
CA SER A 127 5.09 -32.50 -9.76
C SER A 127 6.29 -31.75 -10.36
N LEU A 128 6.98 -30.92 -9.57
CA LEU A 128 8.13 -30.16 -10.06
C LEU A 128 9.30 -31.10 -10.32
N GLY A 129 9.73 -31.20 -11.58
CA GLY A 129 10.77 -32.13 -12.01
C GLY A 129 12.07 -31.93 -11.24
N ARG A 130 12.83 -33.02 -11.03
CA ARG A 130 14.06 -33.02 -10.22
C ARG A 130 15.05 -31.92 -10.64
N ASP A 131 15.19 -31.68 -11.94
CA ASP A 131 16.12 -30.73 -12.55
C ASP A 131 15.42 -29.48 -13.12
N GLU A 132 14.18 -29.22 -12.68
CA GLU A 132 13.34 -28.11 -13.14
C GLU A 132 13.29 -26.98 -12.10
N MET A 133 13.27 -25.73 -12.56
CA MET A 133 13.01 -24.56 -11.72
C MET A 133 11.53 -24.15 -11.78
N PRO A 134 10.91 -23.80 -10.65
CA PRO A 134 9.52 -23.35 -10.67
C PRO A 134 9.41 -21.98 -11.37
N ASN A 135 8.34 -21.79 -12.14
CA ASN A 135 8.07 -20.50 -12.77
C ASN A 135 7.40 -19.55 -11.76
N ILE A 136 8.19 -18.64 -11.20
CA ILE A 136 7.77 -17.66 -10.18
C ILE A 136 8.18 -16.26 -10.64
N ASP A 137 7.23 -15.34 -10.68
CA ASP A 137 7.50 -13.93 -10.97
C ASP A 137 7.93 -13.19 -9.69
N MET A 138 9.21 -13.28 -9.39
CA MET A 138 9.80 -12.64 -8.20
C MET A 138 9.67 -11.12 -8.22
N ALA A 139 9.66 -10.50 -9.41
CA ALA A 139 9.55 -9.05 -9.54
C ALA A 139 8.13 -8.56 -9.19
N VAL A 140 7.10 -9.33 -9.55
CA VAL A 140 5.72 -9.02 -9.14
C VAL A 140 5.55 -9.14 -7.63
N ILE A 141 6.08 -10.21 -7.02
CA ILE A 141 6.01 -10.39 -5.56
C ILE A 141 6.70 -9.22 -4.83
N GLU A 142 7.91 -8.86 -5.24
CA GLU A 142 8.65 -7.73 -4.64
C GLU A 142 7.89 -6.41 -4.77
N ARG A 143 7.29 -6.15 -5.93
CA ARG A 143 6.47 -4.96 -6.17
C ARG A 143 5.24 -4.93 -5.27
N GLN A 144 4.54 -6.05 -5.12
CA GLN A 144 3.34 -6.15 -4.28
C GLN A 144 3.68 -5.92 -2.81
N ILE A 145 4.76 -6.52 -2.31
CA ILE A 145 5.23 -6.31 -0.94
C ILE A 145 5.61 -4.84 -0.70
N ASN A 146 6.36 -4.23 -1.64
CA ASN A 146 6.77 -2.83 -1.52
C ASN A 146 5.60 -1.83 -1.61
N ALA A 147 4.43 -2.25 -2.10
CA ALA A 147 3.23 -1.43 -2.12
C ALA A 147 2.53 -1.38 -0.75
N ILE A 148 2.76 -2.35 0.13
CA ILE A 148 2.14 -2.44 1.47
C ILE A 148 2.58 -1.25 2.31
N LYS A 149 1.61 -0.56 2.92
CA LYS A 149 1.87 0.63 3.73
C LYS A 149 2.06 0.29 5.20
N ASP A 150 1.46 -0.80 5.68
CA ASP A 150 1.74 -1.33 7.01
C ASP A 150 3.18 -1.88 7.07
N GLU A 151 4.06 -1.17 7.76
CA GLU A 151 5.48 -1.51 7.81
C GLU A 151 5.75 -2.84 8.50
N ALA A 152 5.02 -3.16 9.57
CA ALA A 152 5.23 -4.42 10.28
C ALA A 152 4.86 -5.61 9.39
N VAL A 153 3.76 -5.50 8.65
CA VAL A 153 3.34 -6.53 7.68
C VAL A 153 4.33 -6.60 6.52
N ARG A 154 4.75 -5.46 5.98
CA ARG A 154 5.73 -5.40 4.87
C ARG A 154 7.05 -6.08 5.26
N ILE A 155 7.61 -5.77 6.41
CA ILE A 155 8.87 -6.38 6.91
C ILE A 155 8.72 -7.90 7.04
N ARG A 156 7.60 -8.36 7.60
CA ARG A 156 7.33 -9.80 7.73
C ARG A 156 7.31 -10.49 6.36
N LEU A 157 6.58 -9.93 5.41
CA LEU A 157 6.46 -10.52 4.06
C LEU A 157 7.77 -10.42 3.26
N LEU A 158 8.58 -9.37 3.47
CA LEU A 158 9.94 -9.28 2.91
C LEU A 158 10.84 -10.41 3.43
N THR A 159 10.69 -10.80 4.70
CA THR A 159 11.43 -11.93 5.28
C THR A 159 11.02 -13.23 4.59
N ASP A 160 9.72 -13.51 4.49
CA ASP A 160 9.20 -14.68 3.78
C ASP A 160 9.65 -14.73 2.30
N PHE A 161 9.72 -13.58 1.65
CA PHE A 161 10.20 -13.45 0.28
C PHE A 161 11.69 -13.78 0.14
N ASN A 162 12.53 -13.33 1.08
CA ASN A 162 13.97 -13.62 1.10
C ASN A 162 14.25 -15.12 1.36
N ASP A 163 13.43 -15.77 2.17
CA ASP A 163 13.51 -17.22 2.37
C ASP A 163 13.20 -17.99 1.07
N ILE A 164 12.22 -17.52 0.29
CA ILE A 164 11.93 -18.08 -1.04
C ILE A 164 13.10 -17.85 -2.00
N LYS A 165 13.69 -16.65 -2.05
CA LYS A 165 14.90 -16.37 -2.85
C LYS A 165 16.03 -17.34 -2.51
N THR A 166 16.28 -17.55 -1.22
CA THR A 166 17.33 -18.47 -0.72
C THR A 166 17.04 -19.92 -1.12
N SER A 167 15.78 -20.34 -1.01
CA SER A 167 15.36 -21.69 -1.38
C SER A 167 15.48 -21.95 -2.89
N LEU A 168 15.15 -20.96 -3.73
CA LEU A 168 15.35 -21.00 -5.17
C LEU A 168 16.83 -21.12 -5.55
N ASN A 169 17.69 -20.32 -4.93
CA ASN A 169 19.14 -20.39 -5.15
C ASN A 169 19.71 -21.76 -4.75
N THR A 170 19.26 -22.30 -3.62
CA THR A 170 19.65 -23.63 -3.14
C THR A 170 19.24 -24.70 -4.15
N ARG A 171 18.00 -24.66 -4.64
CA ARG A 171 17.52 -25.58 -5.68
C ARG A 171 18.36 -25.45 -6.95
N GLN A 172 18.61 -24.23 -7.41
CA GLN A 172 19.41 -23.99 -8.62
C GLN A 172 20.83 -24.56 -8.50
N ALA A 173 21.46 -24.42 -7.34
CA ALA A 173 22.76 -25.01 -7.05
C ALA A 173 22.72 -26.55 -7.10
N GLN A 174 21.68 -27.17 -6.52
CA GLN A 174 21.48 -28.62 -6.57
C GLN A 174 21.27 -29.14 -8.00
N ILE A 175 20.54 -28.40 -8.85
CA ILE A 175 20.36 -28.74 -10.27
C ILE A 175 21.70 -28.68 -10.99
N ASN A 176 22.49 -27.62 -10.77
CA ASN A 176 23.79 -27.45 -11.39
C ASN A 176 24.80 -28.52 -10.95
N ALA A 177 24.78 -28.93 -9.68
CA ALA A 177 25.63 -30.01 -9.17
C ALA A 177 25.32 -31.38 -9.79
N ARG A 178 24.10 -31.58 -10.30
CA ARG A 178 23.66 -32.82 -10.95
C ARG A 178 23.94 -32.85 -12.45
N LYS A 179 24.20 -31.70 -13.08
CA LYS A 179 24.61 -31.65 -14.48
C LYS A 179 25.98 -32.35 -14.61
N PRO A 180 26.14 -33.33 -15.50
CA PRO A 180 27.40 -34.04 -15.66
C PRO A 180 28.50 -33.05 -16.04
N GLN A 181 29.57 -32.99 -15.23
CA GLN A 181 30.78 -32.29 -15.63
C GLN A 181 31.33 -32.95 -16.90
N PRO A 182 31.85 -32.19 -17.88
CA PRO A 182 32.46 -32.77 -19.06
C PRO A 182 33.53 -33.75 -18.60
N LYS A 183 33.40 -35.00 -19.05
CA LYS A 183 34.39 -36.05 -18.79
C LYS A 183 35.73 -35.48 -19.27
N GLN A 184 36.68 -35.25 -18.36
CA GLN A 184 38.06 -35.11 -18.77
C GLN A 184 38.37 -36.36 -19.59
N ALA A 185 38.66 -36.17 -20.88
CA ALA A 185 39.16 -37.23 -21.72
C ALA A 185 40.33 -37.85 -20.95
N LYS A 186 40.23 -39.15 -20.66
CA LYS A 186 41.35 -39.92 -20.12
C LYS A 186 42.44 -39.87 -21.18
N ASP A 187 43.34 -38.90 -21.07
CA ASP A 187 44.57 -38.89 -21.84
C ASP A 187 45.46 -39.98 -21.25
N THR A 188 45.38 -41.16 -21.87
CA THR A 188 46.33 -42.22 -21.62
C THR A 188 47.68 -41.76 -22.14
N ASN A 189 48.65 -41.67 -21.22
CA ASN A 189 50.09 -41.86 -21.45
C ASN A 189 50.96 -40.60 -21.62
N ARG A 190 51.57 -40.12 -20.53
CA ARG A 190 53.04 -39.97 -20.37
C ARG A 190 53.44 -39.45 -18.97
N LYS A 191 54.50 -40.04 -18.42
CA LYS A 191 55.17 -39.72 -17.13
C LYS A 191 55.99 -38.40 -17.19
N PRO A 192 56.43 -37.83 -16.05
CA PRO A 192 56.44 -36.40 -15.77
C PRO A 192 57.76 -35.71 -16.07
N SER A 193 57.74 -34.38 -16.22
CA SER A 193 58.93 -33.55 -15.98
C SER A 193 58.57 -32.36 -15.10
N ALA A 194 59.38 -32.21 -14.05
CA ALA A 194 59.26 -31.23 -13.00
C ALA A 194 59.55 -29.80 -13.50
N SER A 195 58.91 -28.82 -12.89
CA SER A 195 59.51 -27.51 -12.66
C SER A 195 58.87 -26.90 -11.42
N SER A 196 59.56 -27.11 -10.30
CA SER A 196 59.36 -26.41 -9.04
C SER A 196 59.87 -24.97 -9.18
N LEU A 197 59.00 -24.00 -8.99
CA LEU A 197 59.37 -22.62 -8.63
C LEU A 197 58.71 -22.26 -7.31
N ARG A 198 59.53 -21.67 -6.45
CA ARG A 198 59.40 -21.52 -5.00
C ARG A 198 58.71 -20.20 -4.63
N LEU A 199 58.20 -20.18 -3.39
CA LEU A 199 58.04 -19.04 -2.45
C LEU A 199 57.10 -17.91 -2.91
N SER A 200 56.27 -17.30 -2.07
CA SER A 200 56.48 -16.95 -0.66
C SER A 200 55.17 -16.82 0.12
N ASP A 201 55.27 -17.20 1.39
CA ASP A 201 54.39 -16.87 2.49
C ASP A 201 54.12 -15.36 2.57
N THR A 202 52.85 -14.97 2.42
CA THR A 202 52.25 -13.88 3.19
C THR A 202 50.76 -14.19 3.27
N GLY A 203 50.26 -14.37 4.48
CA GLY A 203 48.91 -14.86 4.75
C GLY A 203 47.81 -13.99 4.13
N GLU A 204 47.00 -14.61 3.27
CA GLU A 204 45.54 -14.59 3.26
C GLU A 204 45.06 -15.42 2.06
N ASN A 205 43.92 -16.10 2.22
CA ASN A 205 43.36 -17.10 1.30
C ASN A 205 43.48 -16.76 -0.20
N ILE A 206 44.43 -17.39 -0.90
CA ILE A 206 44.47 -17.42 -2.37
C ILE A 206 43.84 -18.72 -2.87
N ALA A 207 42.54 -18.67 -3.15
CA ALA A 207 41.94 -19.57 -4.13
C ALA A 207 42.28 -19.03 -5.52
N VAL A 208 43.16 -19.75 -6.23
CA VAL A 208 43.64 -19.42 -7.57
C VAL A 208 42.47 -19.27 -8.54
N ILE A 209 42.29 -18.03 -9.02
CA ILE A 209 41.57 -17.72 -10.25
C ILE A 209 42.59 -17.70 -11.39
N ALA A 210 42.36 -18.49 -12.43
CA ALA A 210 42.78 -18.23 -13.80
C ALA A 210 42.01 -19.16 -14.74
N ALA A 211 41.40 -18.79 -15.87
CA ALA A 211 40.93 -17.55 -16.52
C ALA A 211 40.06 -18.07 -17.71
N ILE A 212 39.08 -17.40 -18.31
CA ILE A 212 39.18 -16.29 -19.27
C ILE A 212 37.75 -15.88 -19.69
N GLY A 213 37.45 -14.56 -19.67
CA GLY A 213 36.50 -13.83 -20.54
C GLY A 213 34.99 -14.01 -20.27
N ALA A 214 34.14 -12.99 -20.13
CA ALA A 214 34.21 -11.61 -20.60
C ALA A 214 33.35 -10.66 -19.75
N VAL A 215 33.69 -9.38 -19.82
CA VAL A 215 33.08 -8.20 -19.20
C VAL A 215 31.75 -7.82 -19.88
N ALA A 216 30.74 -7.43 -19.09
CA ALA A 216 29.78 -6.32 -19.37
C ALA A 216 28.91 -6.13 -18.10
N VAL A 217 29.22 -5.16 -17.23
CA VAL A 217 28.73 -3.77 -17.17
C VAL A 217 27.22 -3.65 -16.88
N PHE A 218 26.97 -2.91 -15.81
CA PHE A 218 25.72 -2.44 -15.24
C PHE A 218 24.69 -1.88 -16.23
N GLY A 219 23.43 -1.92 -15.79
CA GLY A 219 22.55 -0.75 -15.91
C GLY A 219 21.56 -0.82 -17.05
N GLY A 220 20.28 -0.62 -16.69
CA GLY A 220 19.17 -0.60 -17.63
C GLY A 220 19.21 0.54 -18.64
N GLY A 221 18.32 0.46 -19.62
CA GLY A 221 18.11 1.55 -20.55
C GLY A 221 17.52 1.07 -21.87
N VAL A 222 16.25 1.39 -22.07
CA VAL A 222 15.43 1.20 -23.27
C VAL A 222 16.09 1.76 -24.53
N LEU A 223 15.94 1.10 -25.70
CA LEU A 223 15.75 1.83 -26.96
C LEU A 223 15.05 0.97 -28.04
N PHE A 224 13.83 1.39 -28.39
CA PHE A 224 13.13 1.04 -29.63
C PHE A 224 13.84 1.65 -30.86
N ILE A 225 13.67 1.07 -32.05
CA ILE A 225 13.50 1.70 -33.39
C ILE A 225 13.55 0.54 -34.43
N VAL A 226 12.48 0.16 -35.15
CA VAL A 226 11.75 0.83 -36.25
C VAL A 226 12.53 0.92 -37.57
N SER A 227 12.12 0.06 -38.50
CA SER A 227 12.03 0.15 -39.97
C SER A 227 13.05 0.97 -40.80
N ARG A 228 13.46 0.40 -41.96
CA ARG A 228 12.94 0.70 -43.33
C ARG A 228 14.04 0.69 -44.42
N ARG A 229 13.74 -0.03 -45.53
CA ARG A 229 14.20 0.15 -46.95
C ARG A 229 15.71 0.04 -47.21
N ARG A 230 16.21 -0.29 -48.40
CA ARG A 230 15.86 -0.97 -49.67
C ARG A 230 17.13 -0.77 -50.55
N GLN A 231 17.34 -1.63 -51.54
CA GLN A 231 18.21 -1.44 -52.73
C GLN A 231 19.74 -1.48 -52.47
N ASP A 232 20.61 -1.99 -53.34
CA ASP A 232 20.53 -2.69 -54.64
C ASP A 232 21.91 -3.35 -54.89
N ASN A 233 21.94 -4.33 -55.80
CA ASN A 233 23.03 -4.81 -56.70
C ASN A 233 24.50 -4.59 -56.32
N ILE A 234 25.32 -5.66 -56.44
CA ILE A 234 25.96 -6.11 -57.70
C ILE A 234 25.93 -7.64 -57.74
#